data_AF-A0A7S2HIR8-F1
#
_entry.id   AF-A0A7S2HIR8-F1
#
_cell.length_a   1.000
_cell.length_b   1.000
_cell.length_c   1.000
_cell.angle_alpha   90.00
_cell.angle_beta   90.00
_cell.angle_gamma   90.00
#
_symmetry.space_group_name_H-M   'P 1'
#
loop_
_entity.id
_entity.type
_entity.pdbx_description
1 polymer ?
#
loop_
_entity_poly.entity_id
_entity_poly.type
_entity_poly.pdbx_seq_one_letter_code
_entity_poly.pdbx_strand_id
1 'polypeptide(L)'
;LAACPLFDGMPPGGLSSLQQKLSPIRTRELGDVVFRNGDQAQEMYFVVSGEVKIRGPTGQCFATMVEGDFFGEIGVLYDVPRTADAVVSCGPCQLLSLSRRVLQEVAAAHGSAWDMHAQGQALRRVKAWFVARLPLFAKCAGAPGFVDAVAGALKIQTAAAGSTVLTEGTDGHEMYFIFSGVVTVSSRRGTLRLAAPNYFGELALLYAEPRTATVKCSSACRFYVLNREALHRVMQEHPRVISLMYSTAQETSNLKAHFIRKIPLFKAVVHDDEFVANLQLALESCSVVPGELVVEQGAMSDGRMFLIAHGHAEVLKVKEAGQAPVVAAHLGPGTIFGELALLLDTPRVASVRALGHCHLYTLSRDAFETLAAVYGSWWRELTSERGALMKQLKETGIGIAASTTTKTHGLQMPALAGTTASRMLGAAEAAAAPCAVPEGRLCLVCRSEEKCMLSAPCGHIAVCESCSASLQACVLCRVKVEKAVRAYF
;
A
#
# COMPACT_ATOMS: atom_id res chain seq x y z
N LEU A 1 -8.43 -37.93 -15.34
CA LEU A 1 -9.60 -37.08 -15.02
C LEU A 1 -10.06 -37.24 -13.57
N ALA A 2 -10.37 -38.45 -13.09
CA ALA A 2 -10.84 -38.66 -11.70
C ALA A 2 -9.88 -38.16 -10.61
N ALA A 3 -8.57 -38.20 -10.85
CA ALA A 3 -7.55 -37.67 -9.92
C ALA A 3 -7.30 -36.16 -10.05
N CYS A 4 -7.99 -35.47 -10.98
CA CYS A 4 -7.80 -34.03 -11.18
C CYS A 4 -8.72 -33.26 -10.24
N PRO A 5 -8.18 -32.39 -9.36
CA PRO A 5 -8.97 -31.63 -8.38
C PRO A 5 -10.09 -30.77 -9.00
N LEU A 6 -9.95 -30.36 -10.26
CA LEU A 6 -11.01 -29.62 -10.95
C LEU A 6 -12.31 -30.44 -11.05
N PHE A 7 -12.22 -31.77 -11.12
CA PHE A 7 -13.37 -32.66 -11.29
C PHE A 7 -13.77 -33.37 -9.98
N ASP A 8 -13.26 -32.92 -8.84
CA ASP A 8 -13.67 -33.47 -7.54
C ASP A 8 -15.17 -33.30 -7.33
N GLY A 9 -15.84 -34.39 -6.94
CA GLY A 9 -17.29 -34.45 -6.78
C GLY A 9 -18.08 -34.61 -8.09
N MET A 10 -17.42 -34.72 -9.24
CA MET A 10 -18.11 -34.96 -10.52
C MET A 10 -18.71 -36.38 -10.56
N PRO A 11 -19.99 -36.54 -10.98
CA PRO A 11 -20.59 -37.86 -11.14
C PRO A 11 -19.86 -38.71 -12.19
N PRO A 12 -19.83 -40.05 -12.05
CA PRO A 12 -19.16 -40.95 -13.00
C PRO A 12 -19.59 -40.75 -14.45
N GLY A 13 -20.89 -40.52 -14.69
CA GLY A 13 -21.40 -40.26 -16.05
C GLY A 13 -20.84 -38.98 -16.68
N GLY A 14 -20.61 -37.94 -15.87
CA GLY A 14 -19.97 -36.70 -16.31
C GLY A 14 -18.50 -36.93 -16.68
N LEU A 15 -17.77 -37.70 -15.85
CA LEU A 15 -16.38 -38.07 -16.14
C LEU A 15 -16.25 -38.90 -17.42
N SER A 16 -17.15 -39.85 -17.65
CA SER A 16 -17.19 -40.64 -18.89
C SER A 16 -17.48 -39.76 -20.11
N SER A 17 -18.40 -38.80 -19.99
CA SER A 17 -18.70 -37.83 -21.06
C SER A 17 -17.49 -36.96 -21.41
N LEU A 18 -16.76 -36.47 -20.40
CA LEU A 18 -15.52 -35.72 -20.62
C LEU A 18 -14.46 -36.58 -21.29
N GLN A 19 -14.26 -37.81 -20.81
CA GLN A 19 -13.25 -38.73 -21.35
C GLN A 19 -13.44 -38.99 -22.85
N GLN A 20 -14.69 -39.17 -23.30
CA GLN A 20 -15.01 -39.39 -24.71
C GLN A 20 -14.77 -38.17 -25.60
N LYS A 21 -14.69 -36.97 -25.01
CA LYS A 21 -14.54 -35.69 -25.70
C LYS A 21 -13.13 -35.08 -25.56
N LEU A 22 -12.17 -35.83 -25.02
CA LEU A 22 -10.76 -35.44 -25.00
C LEU A 22 -10.13 -35.61 -26.38
N SER A 23 -9.38 -34.61 -26.81
CA SER A 23 -8.64 -34.64 -28.08
C SER A 23 -7.15 -34.85 -27.83
N PRO A 24 -6.49 -35.85 -28.46
CA PRO A 24 -5.05 -36.02 -28.31
C PRO A 24 -4.28 -34.94 -29.06
N ILE A 25 -3.25 -34.40 -28.41
CA ILE A 25 -2.28 -33.48 -28.98
C ILE A 25 -0.89 -34.09 -28.78
N ARG A 26 -0.10 -34.12 -29.85
CA ARG A 26 1.29 -34.55 -29.81
C ARG A 26 2.19 -33.37 -30.15
N THR A 27 3.12 -33.06 -29.26
CA THR A 27 4.22 -32.15 -29.58
C THR A 27 5.33 -32.94 -30.26
N ARG A 28 6.15 -32.24 -31.05
CA ARG A 28 7.17 -32.83 -31.90
C ARG A 28 8.53 -32.79 -31.22
N GLU A 29 8.92 -31.63 -30.66
CA GLU A 29 10.29 -31.39 -30.22
C GLU A 29 10.39 -30.56 -28.94
N LEU A 30 11.59 -30.55 -28.35
CA LEU A 30 11.93 -29.70 -27.21
C LEU A 30 11.77 -28.22 -27.60
N GLY A 31 11.11 -27.43 -26.74
CA GLY A 31 10.87 -26.01 -27.02
C GLY A 31 9.59 -25.73 -27.80
N ASP A 32 8.84 -26.76 -28.21
CA ASP A 32 7.52 -26.58 -28.79
C ASP A 32 6.61 -25.79 -27.85
N VAL A 33 5.93 -24.79 -28.39
CA VAL A 33 5.01 -23.93 -27.66
C VAL A 33 3.61 -24.49 -27.77
N VAL A 34 3.03 -24.91 -26.65
CA VAL A 34 1.64 -25.39 -26.57
C VAL A 34 0.66 -24.22 -26.71
N PHE A 35 0.96 -23.09 -26.04
CA PHE A 35 0.29 -21.81 -26.24
C PHE A 35 1.18 -20.67 -25.74
N ARG A 36 0.93 -19.45 -26.22
CA ARG A 36 1.61 -18.23 -25.80
C ARG A 36 0.75 -17.40 -24.87
N ASN A 37 1.41 -16.64 -24.00
CA ASN A 37 0.80 -15.59 -23.20
C ASN A 37 0.05 -14.60 -24.11
N GLY A 38 -1.17 -14.24 -23.72
CA GLY A 38 -2.06 -13.39 -24.51
C GLY A 38 -2.93 -14.11 -25.54
N ASP A 39 -2.68 -15.40 -25.84
CA ASP A 39 -3.55 -16.17 -26.73
C ASP A 39 -4.96 -16.33 -26.12
N GLN A 40 -5.97 -16.47 -26.98
CA GLN A 40 -7.33 -16.80 -26.52
C GLN A 40 -7.38 -18.22 -25.96
N ALA A 41 -7.88 -18.36 -24.73
CA ALA A 41 -7.89 -19.64 -24.03
C ALA A 41 -9.17 -20.43 -24.30
N GLN A 42 -9.11 -21.32 -25.29
CA GLN A 42 -10.25 -22.16 -25.69
C GLN A 42 -10.20 -23.58 -25.12
N GLU A 43 -9.01 -24.05 -24.71
CA GLU A 43 -8.80 -25.42 -24.25
C GLU A 43 -7.87 -25.48 -23.03
N MET A 44 -8.01 -26.53 -22.22
CA MET A 44 -7.07 -26.89 -21.16
C MET A 44 -6.42 -28.24 -21.50
N TYR A 45 -5.27 -28.53 -20.92
CA TYR A 45 -4.45 -29.68 -21.31
C TYR A 45 -4.12 -30.56 -20.11
N PHE A 46 -4.00 -31.86 -20.35
CA PHE A 46 -3.56 -32.88 -19.40
C PHE A 46 -2.32 -33.55 -19.95
N VAL A 47 -1.28 -33.71 -19.11
CA VAL A 47 -0.01 -34.32 -19.50
C VAL A 47 -0.11 -35.83 -19.32
N VAL A 48 0.00 -36.56 -20.42
CA VAL A 48 0.06 -38.03 -20.44
C VAL A 48 1.51 -38.51 -20.38
N SER A 49 2.43 -37.81 -21.06
CA SER A 49 3.86 -38.06 -20.98
C SER A 49 4.64 -36.82 -21.36
N GLY A 50 5.90 -36.72 -20.91
CA GLY A 50 6.79 -35.58 -21.15
C GLY A 50 6.67 -34.50 -20.08
N GLU A 51 7.31 -33.35 -20.32
CA GLU A 51 7.34 -32.22 -19.38
C GLU A 51 7.02 -30.89 -20.10
N VAL A 52 6.17 -30.07 -19.49
CA VAL A 52 5.82 -28.73 -19.97
C VAL A 52 6.11 -27.69 -18.89
N LYS A 53 6.90 -26.66 -19.20
CA LYS A 53 7.13 -25.52 -18.31
C LYS A 53 6.15 -24.39 -18.60
N ILE A 54 5.54 -23.88 -17.54
CA ILE A 54 4.69 -22.69 -17.56
C ILE A 54 5.55 -21.47 -17.23
N ARG A 55 5.74 -20.57 -18.18
CA ARG A 55 6.60 -19.40 -18.04
C ARG A 55 5.79 -18.12 -18.02
N GLY A 56 6.00 -17.28 -17.02
CA GLY A 56 5.40 -15.96 -16.95
C GLY A 56 5.90 -15.03 -18.05
N PRO A 57 5.27 -13.86 -18.23
CA PRO A 57 5.62 -12.89 -19.29
C PRO A 57 7.08 -12.41 -19.25
N THR A 58 7.70 -12.44 -18.07
CA THR A 58 9.10 -12.06 -17.80
C THR A 58 10.08 -13.23 -17.92
N GLY A 59 9.62 -14.40 -18.36
CA GLY A 59 10.43 -15.62 -18.52
C GLY A 59 10.59 -16.47 -17.24
N GLN A 60 10.12 -15.99 -16.09
CA GLN A 60 10.15 -16.74 -14.83
C GLN A 60 9.30 -18.03 -14.91
N CYS A 61 9.79 -19.14 -14.35
CA CYS A 61 9.07 -20.40 -14.34
C CYS A 61 8.02 -20.40 -13.21
N PHE A 62 6.74 -20.44 -13.56
CA PHE A 62 5.64 -20.55 -12.60
C PHE A 62 5.40 -21.99 -12.15
N ALA A 63 5.55 -22.95 -13.05
CA ALA A 63 5.37 -24.37 -12.75
C ALA A 63 6.06 -25.24 -13.81
N THR A 64 6.40 -26.46 -13.41
CA THR A 64 6.80 -27.55 -14.30
C THR A 64 5.72 -28.61 -14.20
N MET A 65 5.11 -28.96 -15.34
CA MET A 65 4.00 -29.89 -15.45
C MET A 65 4.53 -31.23 -15.95
N VAL A 66 4.30 -32.29 -15.19
CA VAL A 66 4.73 -33.66 -15.49
C VAL A 66 3.53 -34.57 -15.71
N GLU A 67 3.77 -35.85 -15.98
CA GLU A 67 2.72 -36.86 -16.14
C GLU A 67 1.69 -36.81 -15.00
N GLY A 68 0.41 -36.76 -15.38
CA GLY A 68 -0.73 -36.64 -14.47
C GLY A 68 -1.17 -35.21 -14.18
N ASP A 69 -0.33 -34.21 -14.45
CA ASP A 69 -0.68 -32.81 -14.26
C ASP A 69 -1.61 -32.27 -15.37
N PHE A 70 -2.25 -31.14 -15.08
CA PHE A 70 -3.06 -30.40 -16.05
C PHE A 70 -2.77 -28.90 -15.96
N PHE A 71 -2.90 -28.19 -17.08
CA PHE A 71 -2.62 -26.75 -17.17
C PHE A 71 -3.50 -26.04 -18.21
N GLY A 72 -3.49 -24.70 -18.19
CA GLY A 72 -4.28 -23.87 -19.09
C GLY A 72 -5.73 -23.67 -18.64
N GLU A 73 -6.06 -24.08 -17.41
CA GLU A 73 -7.39 -24.01 -16.82
C GLU A 73 -7.86 -22.58 -16.58
N ILE A 74 -6.97 -21.64 -16.23
CA ILE A 74 -7.36 -20.28 -15.81
C ILE A 74 -8.14 -19.57 -16.93
N GLY A 75 -7.61 -19.60 -18.15
CA GLY A 75 -8.25 -18.93 -19.28
C GLY A 75 -9.56 -19.59 -19.71
N VAL A 76 -9.65 -20.93 -19.60
CA VAL A 76 -10.88 -21.68 -19.90
C VAL A 76 -11.97 -21.41 -18.87
N LEU A 77 -11.61 -21.39 -17.58
CA LEU A 77 -12.56 -21.23 -16.47
C LEU A 77 -13.08 -19.80 -16.34
N TYR A 78 -12.27 -18.80 -16.67
CA TYR A 78 -12.59 -17.39 -16.39
C TYR A 78 -12.63 -16.49 -17.62
N ASP A 79 -12.53 -17.05 -18.82
CA ASP A 79 -12.61 -16.30 -20.08
C ASP A 79 -11.56 -15.19 -20.20
N VAL A 80 -10.33 -15.52 -19.79
CA VAL A 80 -9.21 -14.59 -19.87
C VAL A 80 -8.19 -15.12 -20.88
N PRO A 81 -7.44 -14.23 -21.56
CA PRO A 81 -6.29 -14.65 -22.34
C PRO A 81 -5.31 -15.48 -21.50
N ARG A 82 -4.51 -16.32 -22.16
CA ARG A 82 -3.44 -17.07 -21.52
C ARG A 82 -2.58 -16.14 -20.68
N THR A 83 -2.25 -16.57 -19.47
CA THR A 83 -1.56 -15.76 -18.47
C THR A 83 -0.05 -16.01 -18.45
N ALA A 84 0.41 -16.94 -19.27
CA ALA A 84 1.75 -17.50 -19.31
C ALA A 84 1.95 -18.24 -20.64
N ASP A 85 3.21 -18.49 -21.01
CA ASP A 85 3.57 -19.42 -22.06
C ASP A 85 3.59 -20.85 -21.50
N ALA A 86 3.18 -21.83 -22.30
CA ALA A 86 3.38 -23.24 -22.02
C ALA A 86 4.33 -23.83 -23.05
N VAL A 87 5.52 -24.28 -22.62
CA VAL A 87 6.60 -24.70 -23.51
C VAL A 87 7.11 -26.07 -23.10
N VAL A 88 7.23 -26.98 -24.05
CA VAL A 88 7.79 -28.32 -23.85
C VAL A 88 9.23 -28.22 -23.37
N SER A 89 9.55 -28.84 -22.24
CA SER A 89 10.85 -28.76 -21.58
C SER A 89 11.59 -30.08 -21.45
N CYS A 90 10.92 -31.21 -21.63
CA CYS A 90 11.57 -32.53 -21.69
C CYS A 90 10.76 -33.51 -22.54
N GLY A 91 11.40 -34.09 -23.56
CA GLY A 91 10.83 -35.10 -24.46
C GLY A 91 9.67 -34.60 -25.32
N PRO A 92 9.21 -35.41 -26.29
CA PRO A 92 7.92 -35.16 -26.94
C PRO A 92 6.80 -35.37 -25.92
N CYS A 93 5.92 -34.39 -25.79
CA CYS A 93 4.78 -34.45 -24.90
C CYS A 93 3.57 -35.08 -25.59
N GLN A 94 2.94 -36.03 -24.90
CA GLN A 94 1.59 -36.47 -25.23
C GLN A 94 0.63 -35.74 -24.30
N LEU A 95 -0.25 -34.95 -24.89
CA LEU A 95 -1.24 -34.16 -24.17
C LEU A 95 -2.65 -34.60 -24.58
N LEU A 96 -3.60 -34.43 -23.66
CA LEU A 96 -5.03 -34.48 -23.96
C LEU A 96 -5.59 -33.08 -23.78
N SER A 97 -6.31 -32.55 -24.75
CA SER A 97 -6.99 -31.27 -24.62
C SER A 97 -8.48 -31.45 -24.36
N LEU A 98 -9.02 -30.52 -23.58
CA LEU A 98 -10.44 -30.40 -23.27
C LEU A 98 -10.88 -28.97 -23.56
N SER A 99 -11.85 -28.82 -24.48
CA SER A 99 -12.33 -27.50 -24.87
C SER A 99 -13.29 -26.92 -23.82
N ARG A 100 -13.30 -25.59 -23.74
CA ARG A 100 -14.20 -24.83 -22.88
C ARG A 100 -15.66 -25.14 -23.14
N ARG A 101 -16.03 -25.29 -24.42
CA ARG A 101 -17.40 -25.64 -24.83
C ARG A 101 -17.84 -26.96 -24.22
N VAL A 102 -17.00 -27.99 -24.31
CA VAL A 102 -17.30 -29.30 -23.72
C VAL A 102 -17.43 -29.20 -22.20
N LEU A 103 -16.53 -28.46 -21.56
CA LEU A 103 -16.57 -28.27 -20.11
C LEU A 103 -17.86 -27.56 -19.67
N GLN A 104 -18.32 -26.55 -20.42
CA GLN A 104 -19.59 -25.85 -20.19
C GLN A 104 -20.81 -26.75 -20.43
N GLU A 105 -20.80 -27.58 -21.48
CA GLU A 105 -21.86 -28.55 -21.76
C GLU A 105 -22.03 -29.53 -20.58
N VAL A 106 -20.92 -30.06 -20.05
CA VAL A 106 -20.92 -30.98 -18.90
C VAL A 106 -21.32 -30.26 -17.61
N ALA A 107 -20.83 -29.03 -17.40
CA ALA A 107 -21.23 -28.21 -16.26
C ALA A 107 -22.74 -27.93 -16.27
N ALA A 108 -23.34 -27.65 -17.43
CA ALA A 108 -24.78 -27.42 -17.56
C ALA A 108 -25.59 -28.70 -17.31
N ALA A 109 -25.11 -29.85 -17.79
CA ALA A 109 -25.78 -31.15 -17.61
C ALA A 109 -25.74 -31.67 -16.16
N HIS A 110 -24.71 -31.29 -15.37
CA HIS A 110 -24.47 -31.80 -14.03
C HIS A 110 -24.37 -30.71 -12.94
N GLY A 111 -24.78 -29.47 -13.23
CA GLY A 111 -24.47 -28.28 -12.44
C GLY A 111 -25.05 -28.21 -11.03
N SER A 112 -26.01 -29.08 -10.68
CA SER A 112 -26.49 -29.22 -9.30
C SER A 112 -25.56 -30.09 -8.42
N ALA A 113 -24.82 -31.01 -9.04
CA ALA A 113 -23.92 -31.94 -8.35
C ALA A 113 -22.45 -31.47 -8.37
N TRP A 114 -22.06 -30.64 -9.34
CA TRP A 114 -20.69 -30.18 -9.49
C TRP A 114 -20.64 -28.71 -9.96
N ASP A 115 -19.95 -27.86 -9.20
CA ASP A 115 -19.71 -26.46 -9.54
C ASP A 115 -18.27 -26.27 -10.02
N MET A 116 -18.12 -26.18 -11.35
CA MET A 116 -16.85 -25.92 -12.03
C MET A 116 -16.09 -24.72 -11.46
N HIS A 117 -16.80 -23.62 -11.19
CA HIS A 117 -16.16 -22.40 -10.70
C HIS A 117 -15.76 -22.53 -9.24
N ALA A 118 -16.47 -23.34 -8.44
CA ALA A 118 -16.03 -23.67 -7.10
C ALA A 118 -14.74 -24.48 -7.08
N GLN A 119 -14.67 -25.54 -7.89
CA GLN A 119 -13.44 -26.34 -7.97
C GLN A 119 -12.29 -25.52 -8.54
N GLY A 120 -12.55 -24.72 -9.58
CA GLY A 120 -11.59 -23.78 -10.14
C GLY A 120 -11.03 -22.80 -9.11
N GLN A 121 -11.90 -22.20 -8.28
CA GLN A 121 -11.47 -21.24 -7.25
C GLN A 121 -10.62 -21.90 -6.15
N ALA A 122 -10.80 -23.20 -5.90
CA ALA A 122 -9.99 -23.94 -4.92
C ALA A 122 -8.56 -24.19 -5.39
N LEU A 123 -8.31 -24.19 -6.71
CA LEU A 123 -6.99 -24.47 -7.27
C LEU A 123 -5.95 -23.44 -6.83
N ARG A 124 -4.82 -23.94 -6.31
CA ARG A 124 -3.70 -23.10 -5.85
C ARG A 124 -3.21 -22.13 -6.93
N ARG A 125 -3.11 -22.58 -8.20
CA ARG A 125 -2.68 -21.73 -9.32
C ARG A 125 -3.65 -20.60 -9.62
N VAL A 126 -4.95 -20.83 -9.50
CA VAL A 126 -5.98 -19.79 -9.65
C VAL A 126 -5.88 -18.77 -8.51
N LYS A 127 -5.67 -19.23 -7.27
CA LYS A 127 -5.43 -18.34 -6.12
C LYS A 127 -4.18 -17.48 -6.32
N ALA A 128 -3.06 -18.08 -6.70
CA ALA A 128 -1.80 -17.37 -6.95
C ALA A 128 -1.94 -16.35 -8.09
N TRP A 129 -2.57 -16.73 -9.20
CA TRP A 129 -2.88 -15.83 -10.31
C TRP A 129 -3.75 -14.64 -9.87
N PHE A 130 -4.77 -14.91 -9.06
CA PHE A 130 -5.64 -13.86 -8.54
C PHE A 130 -4.87 -12.91 -7.62
N VAL A 131 -4.10 -13.44 -6.66
CA VAL A 131 -3.29 -12.66 -5.73
C VAL A 131 -2.30 -11.75 -6.44
N ALA A 132 -1.64 -12.25 -7.49
CA ALA A 132 -0.69 -11.46 -8.28
C ALA A 132 -1.32 -10.25 -9.00
N ARG A 133 -2.66 -10.23 -9.15
CA ARG A 133 -3.41 -9.16 -9.82
C ARG A 133 -4.12 -8.22 -8.84
N LEU A 134 -4.08 -8.52 -7.54
CA LEU A 134 -4.73 -7.71 -6.54
C LEU A 134 -4.01 -6.37 -6.37
N PRO A 135 -4.73 -5.22 -6.42
CA PRO A 135 -4.10 -3.91 -6.26
C PRO A 135 -3.33 -3.77 -4.94
N LEU A 136 -3.84 -4.34 -3.84
CA LEU A 136 -3.19 -4.33 -2.53
C LEU A 136 -1.78 -4.96 -2.54
N PHE A 137 -1.55 -5.94 -3.41
CA PHE A 137 -0.31 -6.71 -3.48
C PHE A 137 0.55 -6.35 -4.69
N ALA A 138 0.19 -5.32 -5.47
CA ALA A 138 0.87 -4.98 -6.71
C ALA A 138 2.38 -4.74 -6.52
N LYS A 139 2.79 -4.03 -5.46
CA LYS A 139 4.21 -3.80 -5.13
C LYS A 139 4.91 -5.01 -4.51
N CYS A 140 4.14 -6.01 -4.07
CA CYS A 140 4.62 -7.15 -3.29
C CYS A 140 4.67 -8.45 -4.09
N ALA A 141 3.97 -8.50 -5.22
CA ALA A 141 3.79 -9.71 -6.03
C ALA A 141 5.11 -10.29 -6.57
N GLY A 142 6.17 -9.48 -6.69
CA GLY A 142 7.50 -9.92 -7.10
C GLY A 142 8.35 -10.55 -5.98
N ALA A 143 7.92 -10.49 -4.71
CA ALA A 143 8.66 -11.08 -3.61
C ALA A 143 8.62 -12.62 -3.69
N PRO A 144 9.77 -13.32 -3.68
CA PRO A 144 9.80 -14.78 -3.79
C PRO A 144 8.95 -15.45 -2.71
N GLY A 145 8.08 -16.39 -3.10
CA GLY A 145 7.22 -17.15 -2.19
C GLY A 145 6.02 -16.39 -1.60
N PHE A 146 6.00 -15.06 -1.65
CA PHE A 146 4.93 -14.26 -1.03
C PHE A 146 3.55 -14.55 -1.62
N VAL A 147 3.44 -14.57 -2.95
CA VAL A 147 2.16 -14.82 -3.64
C VAL A 147 1.62 -16.21 -3.29
N ASP A 148 2.51 -17.21 -3.22
CA ASP A 148 2.17 -18.57 -2.83
C ASP A 148 1.71 -18.67 -1.37
N ALA A 149 2.41 -17.99 -0.46
CA ALA A 149 2.07 -17.97 0.96
C ALA A 149 0.69 -17.33 1.20
N VAL A 150 0.41 -16.18 0.55
CA VAL A 150 -0.92 -15.56 0.58
C VAL A 150 -1.96 -16.47 -0.06
N ALA A 151 -1.69 -17.04 -1.23
CA ALA A 151 -2.62 -17.94 -1.91
C ALA A 151 -3.00 -19.16 -1.06
N GLY A 152 -2.05 -19.72 -0.30
CA GLY A 152 -2.29 -20.79 0.66
C GLY A 152 -3.12 -20.36 1.86
N ALA A 153 -3.02 -19.10 2.27
CA ALA A 153 -3.78 -18.52 3.38
C ALA A 153 -5.24 -18.16 3.03
N LEU A 154 -5.58 -17.99 1.75
CA LEU A 154 -6.92 -17.58 1.33
C LEU A 154 -7.97 -18.68 1.53
N LYS A 155 -9.04 -18.35 2.26
CA LYS A 155 -10.25 -19.16 2.39
C LYS A 155 -11.30 -18.74 1.38
N ILE A 156 -12.13 -19.67 0.93
CA ILE A 156 -13.23 -19.37 0.01
C ILE A 156 -14.50 -19.13 0.82
N GLN A 157 -15.23 -18.07 0.49
CA GLN A 157 -16.55 -17.80 1.04
C GLN A 157 -17.51 -17.44 -0.09
N THR A 158 -18.75 -17.92 0.01
CA THR A 158 -19.83 -17.60 -0.93
C THR A 158 -20.94 -16.86 -0.20
N ALA A 159 -21.66 -16.01 -0.94
CA ALA A 159 -22.75 -15.21 -0.39
C ALA A 159 -23.84 -15.01 -1.45
N ALA A 160 -25.10 -15.21 -1.07
CA ALA A 160 -26.24 -15.02 -1.95
C ALA A 160 -26.52 -13.51 -2.18
N ALA A 161 -27.22 -13.19 -3.27
CA ALA A 161 -27.69 -11.82 -3.50
C ALA A 161 -28.57 -11.35 -2.32
N GLY A 162 -28.41 -10.09 -1.91
CA GLY A 162 -29.10 -9.49 -0.77
C GLY A 162 -28.46 -9.76 0.60
N SER A 163 -27.54 -10.73 0.70
CA SER A 163 -26.87 -11.03 1.97
C SER A 163 -25.97 -9.88 2.43
N THR A 164 -25.86 -9.69 3.75
CA THR A 164 -24.95 -8.71 4.36
C THR A 164 -23.67 -9.44 4.75
N VAL A 165 -22.55 -9.02 4.17
CA VAL A 165 -21.23 -9.61 4.44
C VAL A 165 -20.58 -8.94 5.65
N LEU A 166 -20.65 -7.60 5.71
CA LEU A 166 -20.11 -6.80 6.81
C LEU A 166 -21.17 -5.82 7.31
N THR A 167 -21.17 -5.53 8.60
CA THR A 167 -22.06 -4.53 9.22
C THR A 167 -21.23 -3.40 9.80
N GLU A 168 -21.58 -2.14 9.52
CA GLU A 168 -20.88 -0.97 10.08
C GLU A 168 -20.88 -1.03 11.63
N GLY A 169 -19.74 -0.69 12.23
CA GLY A 169 -19.54 -0.62 13.67
C GLY A 169 -19.16 -1.94 14.34
N THR A 170 -19.25 -3.09 13.65
CA THR A 170 -18.82 -4.37 14.24
C THR A 170 -17.30 -4.51 14.17
N ASP A 171 -16.71 -5.28 15.09
CA ASP A 171 -15.31 -5.67 14.96
C ASP A 171 -15.11 -6.68 13.84
N GLY A 172 -13.91 -6.71 13.28
CA GLY A 172 -13.53 -7.65 12.24
C GLY A 172 -12.02 -7.90 12.21
N HIS A 173 -11.63 -9.09 11.78
CA HIS A 173 -10.23 -9.52 11.74
C HIS A 173 -9.84 -10.08 10.37
N GLU A 174 -10.68 -9.86 9.37
CA GLU A 174 -10.54 -10.42 8.05
C GLU A 174 -10.92 -9.40 6.97
N MET A 175 -10.31 -9.55 5.80
CA MET A 175 -10.67 -8.80 4.59
C MET A 175 -11.15 -9.74 3.50
N TYR A 176 -11.86 -9.18 2.54
CA TYR A 176 -12.53 -9.90 1.46
C TYR A 176 -12.05 -9.37 0.12
N PHE A 177 -11.54 -10.26 -0.72
CA PHE A 177 -11.24 -10.00 -2.10
C PHE A 177 -12.39 -10.51 -2.97
N ILE A 178 -12.96 -9.65 -3.80
CA ILE A 178 -14.08 -10.02 -4.67
C ILE A 178 -13.51 -10.87 -5.80
N PHE A 179 -13.85 -12.15 -5.79
CA PHE A 179 -13.49 -13.06 -6.86
C PHE A 179 -14.51 -12.98 -8.01
N SER A 180 -15.80 -12.98 -7.66
CA SER A 180 -16.89 -12.73 -8.60
C SER A 180 -18.11 -12.13 -7.91
N GLY A 181 -18.97 -11.49 -8.71
CA GLY A 181 -20.17 -10.80 -8.25
C GLY A 181 -19.94 -9.31 -7.95
N VAL A 182 -21.00 -8.66 -7.47
CA VAL A 182 -21.02 -7.22 -7.17
C VAL A 182 -21.54 -7.01 -5.76
N VAL A 183 -20.86 -6.14 -5.00
CA VAL A 183 -21.27 -5.70 -3.67
C VAL A 183 -21.54 -4.20 -3.65
N THR A 184 -22.43 -3.80 -2.76
CA THR A 184 -22.70 -2.40 -2.42
C THR A 184 -22.13 -2.13 -1.03
N VAL A 185 -21.22 -1.17 -0.94
CA VAL A 185 -20.63 -0.66 0.30
C VAL A 185 -21.35 0.63 0.68
N SER A 186 -22.06 0.64 1.80
CA SER A 186 -22.81 1.79 2.29
C SER A 186 -22.22 2.28 3.61
N SER A 187 -21.91 3.57 3.65
CA SER A 187 -21.45 4.28 4.85
C SER A 187 -22.27 5.56 5.03
N ARG A 188 -22.08 6.27 6.16
CA ARG A 188 -22.69 7.59 6.39
C ARG A 188 -22.37 8.64 5.32
N ARG A 189 -21.28 8.46 4.56
CA ARG A 189 -20.82 9.42 3.53
C ARG A 189 -21.31 9.11 2.13
N GLY A 190 -21.94 7.96 1.92
CA GLY A 190 -22.40 7.55 0.61
C GLY A 190 -22.30 6.06 0.38
N THR A 191 -22.64 5.68 -0.85
CA THR A 191 -22.69 4.29 -1.29
C THR A 191 -21.79 4.10 -2.51
N LEU A 192 -20.98 3.04 -2.49
CA LEU A 192 -20.05 2.65 -3.55
C LEU A 192 -20.37 1.23 -4.00
N ARG A 193 -20.30 0.97 -5.31
CA ARG A 193 -20.41 -0.39 -5.85
C ARG A 193 -19.01 -0.92 -6.17
N LEU A 194 -18.71 -2.14 -5.71
CA LEU A 194 -17.45 -2.81 -5.95
C LEU A 194 -17.68 -4.16 -6.63
N ALA A 195 -16.82 -4.49 -7.58
CA ALA A 195 -16.74 -5.77 -8.26
C ALA A 195 -15.29 -6.23 -8.35
N ALA A 196 -15.03 -7.47 -8.76
CA ALA A 196 -13.66 -7.94 -9.01
C ALA A 196 -12.91 -6.99 -9.97
N PRO A 197 -11.60 -6.71 -9.74
CA PRO A 197 -10.68 -7.27 -8.75
C PRO A 197 -10.58 -6.44 -7.44
N ASN A 198 -11.62 -5.71 -7.06
CA ASN A 198 -11.61 -4.90 -5.83
C ASN A 198 -11.74 -5.75 -4.55
N TYR A 199 -11.47 -5.11 -3.42
CA TYR A 199 -11.52 -5.72 -2.10
C TYR A 199 -12.13 -4.76 -1.07
N PHE A 200 -12.44 -5.28 0.11
CA PHE A 200 -12.95 -4.48 1.24
C PHE A 200 -12.60 -5.13 2.58
N GLY A 201 -12.64 -4.32 3.65
CA GLY A 201 -12.38 -4.79 5.02
C GLY A 201 -10.91 -4.69 5.45
N GLU A 202 -10.07 -4.06 4.63
CA GLU A 202 -8.66 -3.81 4.88
C GLU A 202 -8.41 -2.98 6.14
N LEU A 203 -9.31 -2.05 6.48
CA LEU A 203 -9.23 -1.25 7.71
C LEU A 203 -9.21 -2.12 8.97
N ALA A 204 -10.14 -3.08 9.03
CA ALA A 204 -10.26 -3.98 10.16
C ALA A 204 -9.06 -4.94 10.25
N LEU A 205 -8.55 -5.39 9.09
CA LEU A 205 -7.41 -6.28 9.04
C LEU A 205 -6.10 -5.57 9.46
N LEU A 206 -5.80 -4.42 8.83
CA LEU A 206 -4.49 -3.74 8.91
C LEU A 206 -4.35 -2.77 10.08
N TYR A 207 -5.45 -2.15 10.51
CA TYR A 207 -5.47 -1.09 11.52
C TYR A 207 -6.31 -1.44 12.74
N ALA A 208 -6.87 -2.66 12.80
CA ALA A 208 -7.74 -3.13 13.88
C ALA A 208 -8.91 -2.19 14.19
N GLU A 209 -9.46 -1.56 13.15
CA GLU A 209 -10.62 -0.70 13.28
C GLU A 209 -11.95 -1.46 13.14
N PRO A 210 -13.02 -1.02 13.82
CA PRO A 210 -14.37 -1.50 13.52
C PRO A 210 -14.72 -1.27 12.05
N ARG A 211 -15.63 -2.08 11.51
CA ARG A 211 -16.12 -1.95 10.13
C ARG A 211 -16.66 -0.54 9.91
N THR A 212 -16.10 0.18 8.95
CA THR A 212 -16.48 1.57 8.65
C THR A 212 -17.66 1.71 7.71
N ALA A 213 -18.13 0.61 7.16
CA ALA A 213 -19.25 0.55 6.24
C ALA A 213 -19.95 -0.81 6.30
N THR A 214 -21.22 -0.83 5.94
CA THR A 214 -21.99 -2.04 5.73
C THR A 214 -21.79 -2.51 4.28
N VAL A 215 -21.53 -3.80 4.07
CA VAL A 215 -21.33 -4.38 2.74
C VAL A 215 -22.42 -5.41 2.47
N LYS A 216 -23.19 -5.19 1.39
CA LYS A 216 -24.25 -6.10 0.95
C LYS A 216 -24.00 -6.61 -0.46
N CYS A 217 -24.28 -7.88 -0.70
CA CYS A 217 -24.19 -8.50 -2.02
C CYS A 217 -25.31 -8.00 -2.93
N SER A 218 -24.99 -7.33 -4.04
CA SER A 218 -25.97 -6.97 -5.08
C SER A 218 -26.29 -8.15 -6.00
N SER A 219 -25.34 -9.07 -6.17
CA SER A 219 -25.51 -10.35 -6.88
C SER A 219 -24.98 -11.50 -6.01
N ALA A 220 -25.10 -12.75 -6.47
CA ALA A 220 -24.34 -13.83 -5.86
C ALA A 220 -22.83 -13.51 -5.96
N CYS A 221 -22.12 -13.67 -4.84
CA CYS A 221 -20.72 -13.31 -4.71
C CYS A 221 -19.88 -14.50 -4.26
N ARG A 222 -18.64 -14.53 -4.75
CA ARG A 222 -17.58 -15.41 -4.29
C ARG A 222 -16.41 -14.55 -3.83
N PHE A 223 -15.88 -14.85 -2.66
CA PHE A 223 -14.79 -14.12 -2.05
C PHE A 223 -13.61 -15.04 -1.78
N TYR A 224 -12.42 -14.47 -1.87
CA TYR A 224 -11.31 -14.96 -1.06
C TYR A 224 -11.21 -14.14 0.22
N VAL A 225 -11.07 -14.82 1.35
CA VAL A 225 -11.01 -14.22 2.68
C VAL A 225 -9.61 -14.45 3.25
N LEU A 226 -8.99 -13.36 3.71
CA LEU A 226 -7.71 -13.38 4.40
C LEU A 226 -7.91 -12.86 5.83
N ASN A 227 -7.58 -13.66 6.83
CA ASN A 227 -7.66 -13.27 8.23
C ASN A 227 -6.33 -12.72 8.75
N ARG A 228 -6.40 -12.01 9.87
CA ARG A 228 -5.27 -11.36 10.53
C ARG A 228 -4.19 -12.37 10.89
N GLU A 229 -4.56 -13.50 11.47
CA GLU A 229 -3.60 -14.50 11.91
C GLU A 229 -2.81 -15.09 10.73
N ALA A 230 -3.45 -15.34 9.59
CA ALA A 230 -2.72 -15.80 8.41
C ALA A 230 -1.88 -14.70 7.77
N LEU A 231 -2.38 -13.46 7.69
CA LEU A 231 -1.58 -12.34 7.19
C LEU A 231 -0.33 -12.12 8.05
N HIS A 232 -0.46 -12.13 9.38
CA HIS A 232 0.68 -11.97 10.29
C HIS A 232 1.73 -13.08 10.12
N ARG A 233 1.30 -14.34 9.90
CA ARG A 233 2.24 -15.44 9.58
C ARG A 233 2.99 -15.17 8.28
N VAL A 234 2.29 -14.78 7.22
CA VAL A 234 2.93 -14.41 5.94
C VAL A 234 3.89 -13.24 6.11
N MET A 235 3.54 -12.23 6.91
CA MET A 235 4.42 -11.08 7.19
C MET A 235 5.67 -11.45 7.97
N GLN A 236 5.58 -12.41 8.90
CA GLN A 236 6.74 -12.93 9.64
C GLN A 236 7.72 -13.66 8.71
N GLU A 237 7.20 -14.42 7.75
CA GLU A 237 7.99 -15.09 6.71
C GLU A 237 8.55 -14.11 5.67
N HIS A 238 7.87 -12.98 5.45
CA HIS A 238 8.25 -11.96 4.47
C HIS A 238 8.31 -10.53 5.04
N PRO A 239 9.23 -10.20 5.97
CA PRO A 239 9.26 -8.90 6.66
C PRO A 239 9.43 -7.70 5.72
N ARG A 240 10.14 -7.89 4.60
CA ARG A 240 10.35 -6.85 3.57
C ARG A 240 9.05 -6.39 2.89
N VAL A 241 8.01 -7.23 2.92
CA VAL A 241 6.72 -6.94 2.28
C VAL A 241 5.83 -6.05 3.15
N ILE A 242 6.07 -5.98 4.46
CA ILE A 242 5.22 -5.24 5.41
C ILE A 242 5.08 -3.78 4.98
N SER A 243 6.20 -3.07 4.82
CA SER A 243 6.21 -1.66 4.40
C SER A 243 5.55 -1.44 3.04
N LEU A 244 5.84 -2.31 2.06
CA LEU A 244 5.27 -2.25 0.72
C LEU A 244 3.75 -2.42 0.76
N MET A 245 3.25 -3.33 1.59
CA MET A 245 1.82 -3.59 1.69
C MET A 245 1.08 -2.43 2.38
N TYR A 246 1.61 -1.88 3.48
CA TYR A 246 1.03 -0.72 4.16
C TYR A 246 1.01 0.52 3.24
N SER A 247 2.11 0.78 2.52
CA SER A 247 2.14 1.89 1.55
C SER A 247 1.14 1.68 0.41
N THR A 248 1.03 0.46 -0.14
CA THR A 248 0.08 0.12 -1.20
C THR A 248 -1.37 0.28 -0.74
N ALA A 249 -1.69 -0.18 0.48
CA ALA A 249 -3.02 -0.01 1.07
C ALA A 249 -3.40 1.48 1.16
N GLN A 250 -2.46 2.32 1.58
CA GLN A 250 -2.68 3.76 1.72
C GLN A 250 -2.85 4.50 0.40
N GLU A 251 -2.23 4.03 -0.68
CA GLU A 251 -2.32 4.62 -2.03
C GLU A 251 -3.55 4.13 -2.80
N THR A 252 -3.88 2.84 -2.70
CA THR A 252 -4.96 2.22 -3.48
C THR A 252 -6.34 2.39 -2.86
N SER A 253 -6.40 2.78 -1.59
CA SER A 253 -7.64 2.99 -0.86
C SER A 253 -7.71 4.41 -0.33
N ASN A 254 -8.92 4.93 -0.09
CA ASN A 254 -9.15 6.21 0.61
C ASN A 254 -8.71 6.18 2.10
N LEU A 255 -7.83 5.25 2.47
CA LEU A 255 -7.26 5.04 3.81
C LEU A 255 -6.52 6.27 4.30
N LYS A 256 -5.74 6.92 3.43
CA LYS A 256 -4.98 8.13 3.82
C LYS A 256 -5.93 9.24 4.22
N ALA A 257 -7.01 9.44 3.46
CA ALA A 257 -8.07 10.38 3.79
C ALA A 257 -8.80 9.97 5.08
N HIS A 258 -9.08 8.68 5.30
CA HIS A 258 -9.71 8.20 6.52
C HIS A 258 -8.83 8.43 7.76
N PHE A 259 -7.53 8.15 7.64
CA PHE A 259 -6.53 8.38 8.68
C PHE A 259 -6.40 9.87 9.02
N ILE A 260 -6.21 10.74 8.02
CA ILE A 260 -6.13 12.20 8.19
C ILE A 260 -7.31 12.73 9.00
N ARG A 261 -8.52 12.23 8.72
CA ARG A 261 -9.73 12.69 9.41
C ARG A 261 -9.81 12.33 10.89
N LYS A 262 -9.00 11.38 11.36
CA LYS A 262 -8.94 11.00 12.78
C LYS A 262 -7.87 11.75 13.57
N ILE A 263 -6.95 12.40 12.88
CA ILE A 263 -5.82 13.09 13.53
C ILE A 263 -6.36 14.33 14.25
N PRO A 264 -6.17 14.45 15.58
CA PRO A 264 -6.71 15.57 16.35
C PRO A 264 -6.28 16.95 15.83
N LEU A 265 -5.05 17.05 15.30
CA LEU A 265 -4.48 18.27 14.73
C LEU A 265 -5.30 18.83 13.55
N PHE A 266 -6.00 17.98 12.79
CA PHE A 266 -6.75 18.37 11.60
C PHE A 266 -8.26 18.43 11.83
N LYS A 267 -8.75 18.03 13.01
CA LYS A 267 -10.18 17.81 13.31
C LYS A 267 -11.11 19.01 12.99
N ALA A 268 -10.60 20.24 12.99
CA ALA A 268 -11.40 21.43 12.70
C ALA A 268 -11.74 21.61 11.20
N VAL A 269 -10.95 21.03 10.30
CA VAL A 269 -11.06 21.23 8.83
C VAL A 269 -11.16 19.92 8.04
N VAL A 270 -11.20 18.77 8.72
CA VAL A 270 -11.37 17.45 8.09
C VAL A 270 -12.72 17.23 7.39
N HIS A 271 -13.66 18.17 7.55
CA HIS A 271 -14.92 18.24 6.82
C HIS A 271 -14.77 18.87 5.43
N ASP A 272 -13.70 19.63 5.21
CA ASP A 272 -13.35 20.20 3.91
C ASP A 272 -12.57 19.16 3.10
N ASP A 273 -13.23 18.60 2.09
CA ASP A 273 -12.63 17.57 1.24
C ASP A 273 -11.47 18.11 0.39
N GLU A 274 -11.45 19.41 0.08
CA GLU A 274 -10.33 20.05 -0.62
C GLU A 274 -9.10 20.15 0.29
N PHE A 275 -9.30 20.54 1.55
CA PHE A 275 -8.24 20.50 2.56
C PHE A 275 -7.67 19.10 2.72
N VAL A 276 -8.53 18.08 2.85
CA VAL A 276 -8.10 16.69 3.00
C VAL A 276 -7.31 16.24 1.77
N ALA A 277 -7.76 16.56 0.56
CA ALA A 277 -7.05 16.21 -0.68
C ALA A 277 -5.67 16.89 -0.76
N ASN A 278 -5.58 18.18 -0.42
CA ASN A 278 -4.31 18.91 -0.44
C ASN A 278 -3.34 18.39 0.64
N LEU A 279 -3.83 18.09 1.84
CA LEU A 279 -3.02 17.46 2.88
C LEU A 279 -2.59 16.05 2.48
N GLN A 280 -3.42 15.27 1.79
CA GLN A 280 -3.02 13.98 1.24
C GLN A 280 -1.84 14.09 0.26
N LEU A 281 -1.80 15.15 -0.55
CA LEU A 281 -0.69 15.40 -1.47
C LEU A 281 0.57 15.87 -0.73
N ALA A 282 0.40 16.65 0.34
CA ALA A 282 1.48 17.18 1.15
C ALA A 282 2.16 16.13 2.06
N LEU A 283 1.43 15.10 2.48
CA LEU A 283 1.98 14.05 3.33
C LEU A 283 2.85 13.07 2.53
N GLU A 284 4.10 12.89 2.94
CA GLU A 284 5.00 11.88 2.38
C GLU A 284 4.95 10.60 3.20
N SER A 285 4.95 9.44 2.54
CA SER A 285 4.99 8.14 3.23
C SER A 285 6.43 7.75 3.59
N CYS A 286 6.64 7.33 4.83
CA CYS A 286 7.92 6.83 5.33
C CYS A 286 7.70 5.48 6.03
N SER A 287 8.59 4.51 5.81
CA SER A 287 8.53 3.21 6.50
C SER A 287 9.84 2.98 7.24
N VAL A 288 9.74 2.54 8.48
CA VAL A 288 10.90 2.28 9.35
C VAL A 288 10.82 0.87 9.93
N VAL A 289 11.98 0.27 10.15
CA VAL A 289 12.11 -1.10 10.66
C VAL A 289 12.34 -1.11 12.18
N PRO A 290 12.13 -2.24 12.89
CA PRO A 290 12.36 -2.31 14.32
C PRO A 290 13.79 -1.89 14.71
N GLY A 291 13.93 -1.04 15.73
CA GLY A 291 15.19 -0.50 16.23
C GLY A 291 15.71 0.73 15.51
N GLU A 292 15.14 1.10 14.36
CA GLU A 292 15.54 2.29 13.59
C GLU A 292 15.15 3.58 14.32
N LEU A 293 16.06 4.56 14.34
CA LEU A 293 15.80 5.91 14.86
C LEU A 293 15.12 6.76 13.78
N VAL A 294 13.89 7.17 14.03
CA VAL A 294 13.16 8.10 13.16
C VAL A 294 13.70 9.52 13.33
N VAL A 295 14.04 9.86 14.57
CA VAL A 295 14.59 11.16 14.94
C VAL A 295 15.60 10.95 16.06
N GLU A 296 16.65 11.76 16.07
CA GLU A 296 17.73 11.69 17.05
C GLU A 296 17.81 12.98 17.86
N GLN A 297 17.86 12.87 19.20
CA GLN A 297 18.01 14.00 20.11
C GLN A 297 19.29 14.78 19.80
N GLY A 298 19.19 16.11 19.78
CA GLY A 298 20.30 17.01 19.49
C GLY A 298 20.57 17.22 18.00
N ALA A 299 20.03 16.37 17.11
CA ALA A 299 20.10 16.61 15.68
C ALA A 299 19.39 17.93 15.33
N MET A 300 19.95 18.67 14.37
CA MET A 300 19.28 19.85 13.83
C MET A 300 17.91 19.47 13.27
N SER A 301 16.95 20.37 13.46
CA SER A 301 15.62 20.19 12.89
C SER A 301 15.72 20.14 11.37
N ASP A 302 15.15 19.10 10.77
CA ASP A 302 14.94 18.98 9.33
C ASP A 302 13.58 19.56 8.89
N GLY A 303 12.89 20.28 9.79
CA GLY A 303 11.60 20.91 9.53
C GLY A 303 10.46 19.92 9.31
N ARG A 304 10.55 18.67 9.76
CA ARG A 304 9.48 17.68 9.55
C ARG A 304 8.73 17.34 10.84
N MET A 305 7.41 17.20 10.76
CA MET A 305 6.65 16.44 11.75
C MET A 305 6.37 15.03 11.23
N PHE A 306 6.09 14.12 12.17
CA PHE A 306 5.78 12.73 11.86
C PHE A 306 4.45 12.32 12.48
N LEU A 307 3.69 11.50 11.76
CA LEU A 307 2.42 10.94 12.18
C LEU A 307 2.50 9.42 12.07
N ILE A 308 2.24 8.69 13.15
CA ILE A 308 2.27 7.23 13.13
C ILE A 308 0.96 6.72 12.52
N ALA A 309 1.01 6.19 11.30
CA ALA A 309 -0.15 5.56 10.67
C ALA A 309 -0.30 4.09 11.13
N HIS A 310 0.82 3.39 11.27
CA HIS A 310 0.88 2.02 11.78
C HIS A 310 2.18 1.79 12.55
N GLY A 311 2.15 0.85 13.51
CA GLY A 311 3.30 0.46 14.33
C GLY A 311 3.38 1.22 15.65
N HIS A 312 4.43 0.91 16.42
CA HIS A 312 4.70 1.52 17.72
C HIS A 312 6.14 2.01 17.79
N ALA A 313 6.34 3.12 18.48
CA ALA A 313 7.65 3.70 18.71
C ALA A 313 7.80 4.08 20.19
N GLU A 314 9.03 4.32 20.62
CA GLU A 314 9.34 4.84 21.95
C GLU A 314 10.12 6.13 21.83
N VAL A 315 9.84 7.06 22.74
CA VAL A 315 10.57 8.32 22.88
C VAL A 315 11.66 8.12 23.90
N LEU A 316 12.91 8.38 23.51
CA LEU A 316 14.09 8.24 24.35
C LEU A 316 14.64 9.63 24.65
N LYS A 317 14.93 9.89 25.92
CA LYS A 317 15.53 11.15 26.36
C LYS A 317 16.79 10.90 27.17
N VAL A 318 17.87 11.55 26.76
CA VAL A 318 19.11 11.67 27.53
C VAL A 318 19.02 12.95 28.35
N LYS A 319 19.06 12.85 29.69
CA LYS A 319 18.95 14.00 30.60
C LYS A 319 20.27 14.73 30.76
N GLU A 320 21.38 14.01 30.78
CA GLU A 320 22.74 14.54 30.90
C GLU A 320 23.67 13.78 29.94
N ALA A 321 24.64 14.49 29.37
CA ALA A 321 25.62 13.91 28.45
C ALA A 321 26.35 12.72 29.11
N GLY A 322 26.38 11.58 28.42
CA GLY A 322 26.99 10.34 28.91
C GLY A 322 26.07 9.42 29.72
N GLN A 323 24.84 9.84 30.05
CA GLN A 323 23.86 8.94 30.67
C GLN A 323 23.14 8.08 29.63
N ALA A 324 22.70 6.90 30.07
CA ALA A 324 21.87 6.03 29.24
C ALA A 324 20.52 6.71 28.93
N PRO A 325 20.02 6.60 27.69
CA PRO A 325 18.72 7.15 27.33
C PRO A 325 17.60 6.47 28.13
N VAL A 326 16.67 7.27 28.67
CA VAL A 326 15.51 6.78 29.41
C VAL A 326 14.27 6.87 28.52
N VAL A 327 13.40 5.87 28.58
CA VAL A 327 12.11 5.87 27.88
C VAL A 327 11.20 6.91 28.53
N ALA A 328 10.87 7.96 27.78
CA ALA A 328 10.01 9.05 28.21
C ALA A 328 8.53 8.79 27.89
N ALA A 329 8.24 8.11 26.77
CA ALA A 329 6.89 7.80 26.33
C ALA A 329 6.87 6.65 25.32
N HIS A 330 5.71 6.02 25.16
CA HIS A 330 5.41 5.11 24.05
C HIS A 330 4.40 5.76 23.11
N LEU A 331 4.64 5.63 21.80
CA LEU A 331 3.84 6.20 20.73
C LEU A 331 3.20 5.07 19.92
N GLY A 332 1.95 5.24 19.54
CA GLY A 332 1.18 4.28 18.74
C GLY A 332 0.44 4.96 17.58
N PRO A 333 -0.38 4.22 16.84
CA PRO A 333 -1.12 4.76 15.70
C PRO A 333 -1.97 5.99 16.07
N GLY A 334 -1.97 7.00 15.19
CA GLY A 334 -2.67 8.28 15.36
C GLY A 334 -1.90 9.31 16.19
N THR A 335 -0.75 8.94 16.79
CA THR A 335 0.10 9.91 17.51
C THR A 335 0.94 10.74 16.55
N ILE A 336 1.21 11.97 16.97
CA ILE A 336 2.07 12.93 16.29
C ILE A 336 3.32 13.11 17.14
N PHE A 337 4.48 13.26 16.49
CA PHE A 337 5.71 13.68 17.16
C PHE A 337 6.56 14.56 16.24
N GLY A 338 7.44 15.35 16.86
CA GLY A 338 8.34 16.23 16.15
C GLY A 338 7.67 17.50 15.59
N GLU A 339 6.43 17.79 15.99
CA GLU A 339 5.67 18.98 15.62
C GLU A 339 6.34 20.30 16.03
N LEU A 340 7.17 20.27 17.09
CA LEU A 340 7.99 21.42 17.48
C LEU A 340 8.91 21.89 16.36
N ALA A 341 9.41 20.96 15.53
CA ALA A 341 10.25 21.27 14.39
C ALA A 341 9.51 22.03 13.29
N LEU A 342 8.17 22.08 13.29
CA LEU A 342 7.42 22.91 12.34
C LEU A 342 7.31 24.36 12.80
N LEU A 343 7.40 24.61 14.10
CA LEU A 343 7.15 25.93 14.70
C LEU A 343 8.42 26.64 15.12
N LEU A 344 9.43 25.86 15.51
CA LEU A 344 10.66 26.35 16.12
C LEU A 344 11.86 25.92 15.30
N ASP A 345 12.90 26.75 15.32
CA ASP A 345 14.22 26.43 14.78
C ASP A 345 15.11 25.92 15.91
N THR A 346 14.78 24.74 16.43
CA THR A 346 15.45 24.15 17.59
C THR A 346 15.90 22.72 17.30
N PRO A 347 17.03 22.25 17.87
CA PRO A 347 17.41 20.85 17.79
C PRO A 347 16.31 19.94 18.34
N ARG A 348 16.30 18.68 17.89
CA ARG A 348 15.35 17.67 18.35
C ARG A 348 15.52 17.41 19.85
N VAL A 349 14.44 17.56 20.62
CA VAL A 349 14.48 17.49 22.09
C VAL A 349 14.50 16.08 22.67
N ALA A 350 14.24 15.07 21.84
CA ALA A 350 14.24 13.65 22.18
C ALA A 350 14.46 12.81 20.92
N SER A 351 14.97 11.59 21.09
CA SER A 351 15.04 10.60 20.03
C SER A 351 13.74 9.81 19.97
N VAL A 352 13.37 9.30 18.78
CA VAL A 352 12.24 8.40 18.61
C VAL A 352 12.71 7.15 17.90
N ARG A 353 12.54 5.99 18.53
CA ARG A 353 12.96 4.68 18.02
C ARG A 353 11.75 3.81 17.72
N ALA A 354 11.74 3.15 16.57
CA ALA A 354 10.70 2.21 16.23
C ALA A 354 10.83 0.91 17.07
N LEU A 355 9.75 0.47 17.70
CA LEU A 355 9.69 -0.82 18.43
C LEU A 355 9.38 -1.99 17.49
N GLY A 356 8.75 -1.70 16.36
CA GLY A 356 8.35 -2.65 15.33
C GLY A 356 8.45 -2.03 13.94
N HIS A 357 7.90 -2.70 12.93
CA HIS A 357 7.71 -2.06 11.62
C HIS A 357 6.67 -0.93 11.75
N CYS A 358 7.06 0.29 11.42
CA CYS A 358 6.14 1.43 11.44
C CYS A 358 5.98 2.00 10.04
N HIS A 359 4.74 2.41 9.75
CA HIS A 359 4.44 3.26 8.61
C HIS A 359 4.06 4.64 9.15
N LEU A 360 4.78 5.65 8.70
CA LEU A 360 4.68 7.03 9.14
C LEU A 360 4.28 7.91 7.96
N TYR A 361 3.61 9.01 8.27
CA TYR A 361 3.55 10.16 7.37
C TYR A 361 4.45 11.27 7.86
N THR A 362 5.09 11.96 6.93
CA THR A 362 5.87 13.17 7.19
C THR A 362 5.17 14.36 6.55
N LEU A 363 5.11 15.48 7.27
CA LEU A 363 4.71 16.77 6.73
C LEU A 363 5.87 17.74 6.92
N SER A 364 6.35 18.37 5.84
CA SER A 364 7.41 19.39 5.91
C SER A 364 6.87 20.71 6.45
N ARG A 365 7.79 21.56 6.92
CA ARG A 365 7.51 22.91 7.38
C ARG A 365 6.82 23.70 6.30
N ASP A 366 7.35 23.69 5.07
CA ASP A 366 6.82 24.58 4.04
C ASP A 366 5.48 24.10 3.52
N ALA A 367 5.24 22.78 3.50
CA ALA A 367 3.92 22.21 3.25
C ALA A 367 2.91 22.61 4.35
N PHE A 368 3.32 22.56 5.63
CA PHE A 368 2.49 22.99 6.75
C PHE A 368 2.18 24.49 6.69
N GLU A 369 3.18 25.34 6.42
CA GLU A 369 3.03 26.80 6.30
C GLU A 369 2.14 27.15 5.10
N THR A 370 2.28 26.44 3.97
CA THR A 370 1.40 26.60 2.79
C THR A 370 -0.06 26.27 3.14
N LEU A 371 -0.30 25.14 3.81
CA LEU A 371 -1.64 24.78 4.26
C LEU A 371 -2.20 25.81 5.25
N ALA A 372 -1.38 26.35 6.16
CA ALA A 372 -1.81 27.34 7.12
C ALA A 372 -2.18 28.68 6.46
N ALA A 373 -1.45 29.07 5.41
CA ALA A 373 -1.72 30.27 4.63
C ALA A 373 -3.01 30.16 3.80
N VAL A 374 -3.25 29.00 3.17
CA VAL A 374 -4.46 28.75 2.37
C VAL A 374 -5.69 28.58 3.26
N TYR A 375 -5.54 27.85 4.38
CA TYR A 375 -6.63 27.49 5.29
C TYR A 375 -6.53 28.24 6.63
N GLY A 376 -6.69 29.58 6.58
CA GLY A 376 -6.54 30.44 7.76
C GLY A 376 -7.49 30.16 8.94
N SER A 377 -8.63 29.48 8.72
CA SER A 377 -9.51 29.00 9.80
C SER A 377 -8.85 27.88 10.62
N TRP A 378 -8.18 26.94 9.94
CA TRP A 378 -7.41 25.88 10.59
C TRP A 378 -6.24 26.45 11.40
N TRP A 379 -5.49 27.40 10.83
CA TRP A 379 -4.39 28.06 11.52
C TRP A 379 -4.84 28.78 12.80
N ARG A 380 -5.96 29.52 12.75
CA ARG A 380 -6.52 30.20 13.93
C ARG A 380 -6.95 29.24 15.02
N GLU A 381 -7.56 28.10 14.66
CA GLU A 381 -7.96 27.10 15.63
C GLU A 381 -6.75 26.42 16.27
N LEU A 382 -5.74 26.06 15.47
CA LEU A 382 -4.49 25.47 15.94
C LEU A 382 -3.74 26.35 16.95
N THR A 383 -3.69 27.65 16.67
CA THR A 383 -3.00 28.65 17.50
C THR A 383 -3.87 29.19 18.64
N SER A 384 -5.15 28.84 18.69
CA SER A 384 -6.03 29.20 19.79
C SER A 384 -5.59 28.53 21.10
N GLU A 385 -5.97 29.10 22.24
CA GLU A 385 -5.65 28.54 23.56
C GLU A 385 -6.18 27.12 23.77
N ARG A 386 -7.23 26.74 23.03
CA ARG A 386 -7.88 25.42 23.07
C ARG A 386 -7.37 24.48 21.97
N GLY A 387 -6.50 24.98 21.09
CA GLY A 387 -5.93 24.23 19.98
C GLY A 387 -5.08 23.05 20.45
N ALA A 388 -5.14 21.94 19.72
CA ALA A 388 -4.43 20.71 20.05
C ALA A 388 -2.90 20.93 20.15
N LEU A 389 -2.35 21.76 19.24
CA LEU A 389 -0.94 22.09 19.19
C LEU A 389 -0.49 22.91 20.40
N MET A 390 -1.26 23.94 20.77
CA MET A 390 -0.99 24.78 21.95
C MET A 390 -1.09 24.00 23.25
N LYS A 391 -2.05 23.06 23.34
CA LYS A 391 -2.16 22.15 24.48
C LYS A 391 -0.93 21.25 24.62
N GLN A 392 -0.49 20.64 23.52
CA GLN A 392 0.72 19.81 23.49
C GLN A 392 1.97 20.63 23.86
N LEU A 393 2.12 21.83 23.30
CA LEU A 393 3.23 22.74 23.64
C LEU A 393 3.29 23.05 25.14
N LYS A 394 2.15 23.35 25.77
CA LYS A 394 2.08 23.59 27.22
C LYS A 394 2.47 22.36 28.03
N GLU A 395 2.05 21.17 27.61
CA GLU A 395 2.39 19.89 28.28
C GLU A 395 3.89 19.56 28.18
N THR A 396 4.58 19.99 27.11
CA THR A 396 6.04 19.81 27.01
C THR A 396 6.86 20.71 27.93
N GLY A 397 6.27 21.80 28.47
CA GLY A 397 6.95 22.77 29.31
C GLY A 397 7.98 23.66 28.59
N ILE A 398 7.97 23.65 27.25
CA ILE A 398 8.86 24.43 26.39
C ILE A 398 8.31 25.85 26.22
N GLY A 399 9.15 26.85 26.49
CA GLY A 399 8.82 28.27 26.27
C GLY A 399 9.08 28.67 24.82
N ILE A 400 8.15 29.42 24.23
CA ILE A 400 8.27 29.99 22.87
C ILE A 400 8.43 31.50 23.02
N ALA A 401 9.65 32.00 22.78
CA ALA A 401 9.86 33.44 22.59
C ALA A 401 9.52 33.81 21.15
N ALA A 402 8.80 34.93 20.95
CA ALA A 402 8.36 35.41 19.63
C ALA A 402 9.51 35.66 18.63
N SER A 403 10.76 35.71 19.09
CA SER A 403 11.97 35.86 18.27
C SER A 403 12.57 34.54 17.77
N THR A 404 12.10 33.39 18.28
CA THR A 404 12.63 32.03 17.99
C THR A 404 11.70 31.19 17.11
N THR A 405 10.59 31.78 16.66
CA THR A 405 9.68 31.19 15.67
C THR A 405 10.28 31.34 14.28
N THR A 406 9.98 30.41 13.38
CA THR A 406 10.50 30.50 12.02
C THR A 406 10.05 31.79 11.33
N LYS A 407 11.00 32.48 10.67
CA LYS A 407 10.76 33.72 9.93
C LYS A 407 10.11 33.47 8.55
N THR A 408 9.95 32.21 8.18
CA THR A 408 9.32 31.79 6.93
C THR A 408 7.80 32.02 7.01
N HIS A 409 7.25 32.62 5.94
CA HIS A 409 5.82 32.88 5.73
C HIS A 409 5.04 33.78 6.71
N GLY A 410 5.68 34.41 7.70
CA GLY A 410 5.05 35.50 8.48
C GLY A 410 3.89 35.06 9.38
N LEU A 411 3.76 33.76 9.67
CA LEU A 411 2.80 33.23 10.62
C LEU A 411 3.21 33.65 12.04
N GLN A 412 2.47 34.59 12.63
CA GLN A 412 2.72 35.05 13.99
C GLN A 412 2.23 34.02 15.01
N MET A 413 3.15 33.44 15.78
CA MET A 413 2.83 32.57 16.91
C MET A 413 2.68 33.39 18.20
N PRO A 414 1.67 33.10 19.04
CA PRO A 414 1.57 33.69 20.37
C PRO A 414 2.72 33.23 21.27
N ALA A 415 3.25 34.14 22.09
CA ALA A 415 4.34 33.82 23.02
C ALA A 415 3.87 32.83 24.10
N LEU A 416 4.69 31.82 24.43
CA LEU A 416 4.46 30.89 25.54
C LEU A 416 5.54 31.03 26.60
N ALA A 417 5.14 31.15 27.86
CA ALA A 417 6.04 31.03 29.00
C ALA A 417 6.47 29.55 29.20
N GLY A 418 7.77 29.32 29.37
CA GLY A 418 8.33 27.97 29.60
C GLY A 418 9.85 27.94 29.52
N THR A 419 10.44 26.75 29.55
CA THR A 419 11.91 26.56 29.48
C THR A 419 12.37 26.59 28.02
N THR A 420 13.44 27.33 27.68
CA THR A 420 13.97 27.32 26.31
C THR A 420 14.44 25.92 25.91
N ALA A 421 14.18 25.53 24.66
CA ALA A 421 14.57 24.22 24.14
C ALA A 421 16.09 23.96 24.32
N SER A 422 16.93 25.00 24.18
CA SER A 422 18.38 24.93 24.42
C SER A 422 18.75 24.57 25.86
N ARG A 423 17.95 24.97 26.88
CA ARG A 423 18.18 24.56 28.28
C ARG A 423 17.73 23.13 28.56
N MET A 424 16.75 22.60 27.80
CA MET A 424 16.31 21.21 27.93
C MET A 424 17.31 20.19 27.37
N LEU A 425 18.20 20.62 26.47
CA LEU A 425 19.19 19.77 25.81
C LEU A 425 20.47 19.53 26.63
N GLY A 426 20.59 20.10 27.84
CA GLY A 426 21.67 19.79 28.78
C GLY A 426 23.06 19.85 28.15
N ALA A 427 23.55 21.05 27.81
CA ALA A 427 24.94 21.33 27.40
C ALA A 427 25.61 20.24 26.52
N ALA A 428 24.95 19.83 25.44
CA ALA A 428 25.65 19.16 24.34
C ALA A 428 26.18 20.27 23.41
N GLU A 429 27.49 20.49 23.43
CA GLU A 429 28.16 21.34 22.44
C GLU A 429 27.87 20.77 21.05
N ALA A 430 27.05 21.50 20.27
CA ALA A 430 26.85 21.22 18.87
C ALA A 430 28.16 21.52 18.13
N ALA A 431 28.88 20.50 17.73
CA ALA A 431 29.90 20.63 16.70
C ALA A 431 29.19 21.08 15.42
N ALA A 432 29.33 22.36 15.08
CA ALA A 432 28.85 22.93 13.84
C ALA A 432 29.61 22.29 12.67
N ALA A 433 29.05 21.24 12.08
CA ALA A 433 29.44 20.82 10.74
C ALA A 433 28.85 21.82 9.73
N PRO A 434 29.63 22.32 8.76
CA PRO A 434 29.09 23.20 7.73
C PRO A 434 28.01 22.46 6.93
N CYS A 435 26.86 23.13 6.82
CA CYS A 435 25.68 22.73 6.06
C CYS A 435 26.08 22.19 4.67
N ALA A 436 25.94 20.89 4.46
CA ALA A 436 25.99 20.28 3.15
C ALA A 436 24.55 19.94 2.74
N VAL A 437 24.03 20.61 1.70
CA VAL A 437 22.73 20.28 1.11
C VAL A 437 22.77 18.81 0.64
N PRO A 438 21.82 17.95 1.04
CA PRO A 438 21.80 16.54 0.63
C PRO A 438 21.79 16.39 -0.90
N GLU A 439 22.51 15.39 -1.46
CA GLU A 439 22.68 15.23 -2.93
C GLU A 439 21.35 15.26 -3.72
N GLY A 440 20.29 14.65 -3.18
CA GLY A 440 18.97 14.63 -3.81
C GLY A 440 18.25 15.99 -3.86
N ARG A 441 18.74 16.98 -3.11
CA ARG A 441 18.20 18.33 -3.01
C ARG A 441 19.03 19.37 -3.74
N LEU A 442 20.18 19.01 -4.31
CA LEU A 442 21.00 19.94 -5.06
C LEU A 442 20.32 20.40 -6.36
N CYS A 443 20.54 21.67 -6.71
CA CYS A 443 20.23 22.24 -8.00
C CYS A 443 20.88 21.40 -9.10
N LEU A 444 20.08 20.92 -10.05
CA LEU A 444 20.57 20.07 -11.14
C LEU A 444 21.45 20.81 -12.14
N VAL A 445 21.55 22.14 -12.04
CA VAL A 445 22.41 22.99 -12.87
C VAL A 445 23.73 23.29 -12.17
N CYS A 446 23.72 24.00 -11.04
CA CYS A 446 24.97 24.43 -10.38
C CYS A 446 25.55 23.41 -9.41
N ARG A 447 24.76 22.45 -8.91
CA ARG A 447 25.15 21.47 -7.88
C ARG A 447 25.70 22.06 -6.57
N SER A 448 25.51 23.37 -6.33
CA SER A 448 26.02 24.06 -5.13
C SER A 448 24.94 24.52 -4.18
N GLU A 449 23.74 24.80 -4.69
CA GLU A 449 22.61 25.36 -3.95
C GLU A 449 21.44 24.36 -3.94
N GLU A 450 20.53 24.48 -2.97
CA GLU A 450 19.31 23.67 -2.93
C GLU A 450 18.37 24.05 -4.09
N LYS A 451 17.80 23.04 -4.75
CA LYS A 451 16.76 23.27 -5.75
C LYS A 451 15.55 23.85 -5.03
N CYS A 452 15.04 24.98 -5.50
CA CYS A 452 13.97 25.73 -4.83
C CYS A 452 13.06 26.46 -5.82
N MET A 453 13.12 26.17 -7.12
CA MET A 453 12.32 26.84 -8.14
C MET A 453 11.45 25.87 -8.92
N LEU A 454 10.13 26.02 -8.79
CA LEU A 454 9.11 25.34 -9.57
C LEU A 454 8.99 25.96 -10.96
N SER A 455 9.05 25.11 -11.98
CA SER A 455 8.85 25.48 -13.38
C SER A 455 7.39 25.29 -13.79
N ALA A 456 6.63 26.36 -14.02
CA ALA A 456 5.27 26.28 -14.55
C ALA A 456 5.26 26.20 -16.09
N PRO A 457 4.36 25.41 -16.70
CA PRO A 457 3.24 24.68 -16.07
C PRO A 457 3.59 23.27 -15.55
N CYS A 458 4.79 22.74 -15.81
CA CYS A 458 5.10 21.33 -15.55
C CYS A 458 5.26 20.95 -14.07
N GLY A 459 5.37 21.92 -13.15
CA GLY A 459 5.43 21.67 -11.70
C GLY A 459 6.76 21.13 -11.19
N HIS A 460 7.74 20.86 -12.06
CA HIS A 460 9.04 20.31 -11.64
C HIS A 460 9.89 21.33 -10.88
N ILE A 461 10.51 20.87 -9.80
CA ILE A 461 11.44 21.64 -9.00
C ILE A 461 12.83 21.03 -9.10
N ALA A 462 13.68 21.67 -9.90
CA ALA A 462 14.93 21.08 -10.35
C ALA A 462 16.14 22.00 -10.19
N VAL A 463 15.93 23.29 -9.93
CA VAL A 463 16.98 24.31 -9.95
C VAL A 463 16.84 25.30 -8.81
N CYS A 464 17.93 25.97 -8.42
CA CYS A 464 17.93 27.05 -7.44
C CYS A 464 17.44 28.37 -8.04
N GLU A 465 17.21 29.38 -7.19
CA GLU A 465 16.73 30.71 -7.58
C GLU A 465 17.63 31.36 -8.64
N SER A 466 18.95 31.38 -8.42
CA SER A 466 19.91 31.96 -9.36
C SER A 466 19.89 31.27 -10.72
N CYS A 467 19.83 29.93 -10.75
CA CYS A 467 19.81 29.18 -12.01
C CYS A 467 18.48 29.29 -12.75
N SER A 468 17.37 29.55 -12.06
CA SER A 468 16.05 29.67 -12.71
C SER A 468 15.92 30.88 -13.62
N ALA A 469 16.63 31.98 -13.30
CA ALA A 469 16.52 33.24 -14.03
C ALA A 469 16.94 33.14 -15.51
N SER A 470 17.74 32.13 -15.87
CA SER A 470 18.29 31.94 -17.22
C SER A 470 17.64 30.80 -18.02
N LEU A 471 16.65 30.10 -17.46
CA LEU A 471 16.06 28.92 -18.09
C LEU A 471 14.79 29.24 -18.88
N GLN A 472 14.80 28.90 -20.18
CA GLN A 472 13.60 28.98 -21.03
C GLN A 472 12.77 27.68 -21.05
N ALA A 473 13.35 26.56 -20.60
CA ALA A 473 12.68 25.26 -20.55
C ALA A 473 13.12 24.46 -19.30
N CYS A 474 12.22 23.61 -18.80
CA CYS A 474 12.47 22.75 -17.65
C CYS A 474 13.59 21.75 -17.97
N VAL A 475 14.59 21.64 -17.10
CA VAL A 475 15.73 20.72 -17.28
C VAL A 475 15.36 19.24 -17.19
N LEU A 476 14.20 18.91 -16.62
CA LEU A 476 13.73 17.51 -16.51
C LEU A 476 12.87 17.08 -17.70
N CYS A 477 11.86 17.88 -18.07
CA CYS A 477 10.87 17.48 -19.08
C CYS A 477 10.89 18.30 -20.38
N ARG A 478 11.77 19.31 -20.49
CA ARG A 478 11.93 20.20 -21.65
C ARG A 478 10.70 21.04 -22.02
N VAL A 479 9.67 21.06 -21.19
CA VAL A 479 8.52 21.97 -21.34
C VAL A 479 8.98 23.42 -21.13
N LYS A 480 8.50 24.35 -21.97
CA LYS A 480 8.80 25.78 -21.86
C LYS A 480 8.38 26.31 -20.49
N VAL A 481 9.28 27.03 -19.82
CA VAL A 481 8.98 27.66 -18.53
C VAL A 481 8.27 28.98 -18.80
N GLU A 482 6.99 29.05 -18.46
CA GLU A 482 6.21 30.29 -18.56
C GLU A 482 6.37 31.16 -17.33
N LYS A 483 6.56 30.52 -16.16
CA LYS A 483 6.78 31.18 -14.88
C LYS A 483 7.66 30.29 -14.00
N ALA A 484 8.70 30.87 -13.43
CA ALA A 484 9.48 30.25 -12.36
C ALA A 484 8.99 30.81 -11.02
N VAL A 485 8.53 29.94 -10.14
CA VAL A 485 8.04 30.32 -8.82
C VAL A 485 8.93 29.66 -7.79
N ARG A 486 9.39 30.41 -6.80
CA ARG A 486 10.15 29.82 -5.70
C ARG A 486 9.25 28.84 -4.96
N ALA A 487 9.64 27.57 -5.02
CA ALA A 487 9.13 26.50 -4.21
C ALA A 487 9.91 26.51 -2.91
N TYR A 488 9.20 26.84 -1.84
CA TYR A 488 9.69 26.75 -0.49
C TYR A 488 9.38 25.29 -0.07
N PHE A 489 10.40 24.53 0.36
CA PHE A 489 10.37 23.09 0.71
C PHE A 489 10.39 22.78 2.20
#